data_AF-A0A661UUA4-F1
#
_entry.id   AF-A0A661UUA4-F1
#
_cell.length_a   1.000
_cell.length_b   1.000
_cell.length_c   1.000
_cell.angle_alpha   90.00
_cell.angle_beta   90.00
_cell.angle_gamma   90.00
#
_symmetry.space_group_name_H-M   'P 1'
#
loop_
_entity.id
_entity.type
_entity.pdbx_description
1 polymer ?
#
loop_
_entity_poly.entity_id
_entity_poly.type
_entity_poly.pdbx_seq_one_letter_code
_entity_poly.pdbx_strand_id
1 'polypeptide(L)'
;MKITISLFLIFSFLLVISPIQAIEKFYTYYDKGTKFMEKGEWERAIEELKSAISLEFEDAKRKRTYGTRFIKYYPHRDIGICYYNLGEFNDAMGELQLSYAYKKEKKTKQYIDKLSYKGEQIDLKDDLIKKQQQQKEQEELSKRQQEMEEQRIKEEEIARKQREIEAEKIKLAKEKKVKEKKELERMENEIARKNKELEEERAKLDKLKEKRSEVSKLPVGALTYDPSKVTQVGSRLSVAVLPFGSNDEAKDLTDSVTEKLIIQLVNLRRFRVIERSALDKIMEEQKLGLSGFVDEETAIKVGKLAGADVIILGNINMQVGFVKVSARGIDTETSVLIVAKEADSGNTNIETIENLVEQVAVDIYNDLPLVEGIVMAVEEDQIILSIGSNVGVRKGTKCVAYKEGKKYYHPVTKEVQGRRVTPLGELIVIQVQEKMSIAKPIGAISPIEVEDKVVVK
;
A
#
# COMPACT_ATOMS: atom_id res chain seq x y z
N MET A 1 -29.20 -20.47 -45.85
CA MET A 1 -29.60 -19.16 -46.40
C MET A 1 -30.04 -18.32 -45.20
N LYS A 2 -29.29 -17.38 -44.61
CA LYS A 2 -28.62 -16.15 -45.13
C LYS A 2 -29.50 -15.29 -46.03
N ILE A 3 -29.48 -13.97 -45.74
CA ILE A 3 -30.01 -12.77 -46.46
C ILE A 3 -31.27 -12.22 -45.76
N THR A 4 -31.39 -10.97 -45.25
CA THR A 4 -30.59 -9.73 -45.33
C THR A 4 -31.01 -8.71 -44.26
N ILE A 5 -30.10 -7.76 -44.04
CA ILE A 5 -30.16 -6.49 -43.28
C ILE A 5 -31.16 -5.50 -43.91
N SER A 6 -31.86 -4.68 -43.09
CA SER A 6 -31.90 -3.21 -43.25
C SER A 6 -32.58 -2.49 -42.06
N LEU A 7 -31.74 -1.82 -41.28
CA LEU A 7 -31.85 -0.44 -40.76
C LEU A 7 -33.19 0.32 -40.93
N PHE A 8 -33.82 0.78 -39.84
CA PHE A 8 -34.19 2.19 -39.63
C PHE A 8 -34.57 2.48 -38.17
N LEU A 9 -33.91 3.48 -37.62
CA LEU A 9 -34.15 4.17 -36.34
C LEU A 9 -35.41 5.02 -36.47
N ILE A 10 -36.40 4.93 -35.58
CA ILE A 10 -37.28 6.05 -35.18
C ILE A 10 -37.86 5.77 -33.78
N PHE A 11 -37.62 6.76 -32.91
CA PHE A 11 -38.16 6.97 -31.58
C PHE A 11 -39.69 7.12 -31.63
N SER A 12 -40.45 6.42 -30.79
CA SER A 12 -41.83 6.82 -30.48
C SER A 12 -42.23 6.37 -29.08
N PHE A 13 -42.12 7.34 -28.17
CA PHE A 13 -42.76 7.48 -26.88
C PHE A 13 -44.17 6.87 -26.84
N LEU A 14 -44.42 5.89 -25.95
CA LEU A 14 -45.79 5.51 -25.58
C LEU A 14 -45.98 5.73 -24.07
N LEU A 15 -46.64 6.85 -23.78
CA LEU A 15 -47.15 7.29 -22.48
C LEU A 15 -48.12 6.24 -21.91
N VAL A 16 -47.75 5.61 -20.79
CA VAL A 16 -48.71 4.93 -19.92
C VAL A 16 -49.32 5.99 -19.01
N ILE A 17 -50.51 6.48 -19.40
CA ILE A 17 -51.32 7.41 -18.61
C ILE A 17 -51.95 6.60 -17.46
N SER A 18 -51.47 6.79 -16.24
CA SER A 18 -52.15 6.33 -15.02
C SER A 18 -53.35 7.25 -14.72
N PRO A 19 -54.53 6.73 -14.33
CA PRO A 19 -55.69 7.57 -14.05
C PRO A 19 -55.45 8.39 -12.78
N ILE A 20 -55.48 9.72 -12.93
CA ILE A 20 -55.51 10.69 -11.83
C ILE A 20 -56.81 10.44 -11.04
N GLN A 21 -56.70 9.90 -9.82
CA GLN A 21 -57.83 9.85 -8.89
C GLN A 21 -58.21 11.29 -8.53
N ALA A 22 -59.45 11.69 -8.84
CA ALA A 22 -59.96 12.99 -8.47
C ALA A 22 -60.02 13.12 -6.94
N ILE A 23 -59.33 14.09 -6.37
CA ILE A 23 -59.42 14.43 -4.94
C ILE A 23 -60.86 14.88 -4.66
N GLU A 24 -61.65 14.04 -3.96
CA GLU A 24 -63.00 14.41 -3.53
C GLU A 24 -62.95 15.55 -2.49
N LYS A 25 -63.89 16.51 -2.58
CA LYS A 25 -63.95 17.68 -1.71
C LYS A 25 -64.79 17.40 -0.46
N PHE A 26 -64.54 18.12 0.65
CA PHE A 26 -65.22 17.91 1.94
C PHE A 26 -66.76 17.87 1.84
N TYR A 27 -67.35 18.69 0.96
CA TYR A 27 -68.80 18.78 0.80
C TYR A 27 -69.41 17.56 0.10
N THR A 28 -68.62 16.76 -0.63
CA THR A 28 -69.08 15.49 -1.22
C THR A 28 -69.26 14.44 -0.13
N TYR A 29 -68.27 14.31 0.76
CA TYR A 29 -68.33 13.42 1.93
C TYR A 29 -69.45 13.84 2.88
N TYR A 30 -69.60 15.15 3.13
CA TYR A 30 -70.68 15.65 3.97
C TYR A 30 -72.07 15.34 3.39
N ASP A 31 -72.27 15.53 2.08
CA ASP A 31 -73.52 15.18 1.40
C ASP A 31 -73.81 13.68 1.49
N LYS A 32 -72.81 12.80 1.29
CA LYS A 32 -72.94 11.35 1.49
C LYS A 32 -73.31 11.01 2.94
N GLY A 33 -72.61 11.58 3.92
CA GLY A 33 -72.87 11.38 5.35
C GLY A 33 -74.30 11.75 5.73
N THR A 34 -74.77 12.93 5.30
CA THR A 34 -76.16 13.35 5.57
C THR A 34 -77.21 12.43 4.90
N LYS A 35 -76.95 11.90 3.69
CA LYS A 35 -77.82 10.90 3.06
C LYS A 35 -77.85 9.57 3.81
N PHE A 36 -76.73 9.14 4.39
CA PHE A 36 -76.71 7.95 5.25
C PHE A 36 -77.47 8.18 6.56
N MET A 37 -77.39 9.38 7.15
CA MET A 37 -78.21 9.75 8.31
C MET A 37 -79.71 9.67 8.00
N GLU A 38 -80.14 10.15 6.83
CA GLU A 38 -81.55 10.08 6.41
C GLU A 38 -82.05 8.63 6.26
N LYS A 39 -81.16 7.70 5.90
CA LYS A 39 -81.44 6.27 5.83
C LYS A 39 -81.35 5.54 7.17
N GLY A 40 -80.88 6.21 8.23
CA GLY A 40 -80.61 5.60 9.53
C GLY A 40 -79.35 4.71 9.57
N GLU A 41 -78.48 4.80 8.56
CA GLU A 41 -77.21 4.08 8.52
C GLU A 41 -76.14 4.87 9.31
N TRP A 42 -76.27 4.92 10.64
CA TRP A 42 -75.52 5.84 11.53
C TRP A 42 -74.01 5.64 11.50
N GLU A 43 -73.53 4.40 11.47
CA GLU A 43 -72.08 4.09 11.46
C GLU A 43 -71.43 4.59 10.15
N ARG A 44 -72.05 4.29 9.01
CA ARG A 44 -71.61 4.78 7.68
C ARG A 44 -71.69 6.30 7.59
N ALA A 45 -72.72 6.90 8.19
CA ALA A 45 -72.82 8.35 8.28
C ALA A 45 -71.64 8.93 9.06
N ILE A 46 -71.24 8.34 10.19
CA ILE A 46 -70.08 8.78 10.97
C ILE A 46 -68.79 8.69 10.14
N GLU A 47 -68.59 7.60 9.39
CA GLU A 47 -67.39 7.44 8.54
C GLU A 47 -67.27 8.54 7.47
N GLU A 48 -68.36 8.81 6.75
CA GLU A 48 -68.40 9.85 5.72
C GLU A 48 -68.29 11.25 6.35
N LEU A 49 -68.92 11.49 7.50
CA LEU A 49 -68.81 12.77 8.21
C LEU A 49 -67.41 12.99 8.79
N LYS A 50 -66.73 11.96 9.32
CA LYS A 50 -65.32 12.03 9.75
C LYS A 50 -64.40 12.30 8.57
N SER A 51 -64.69 11.71 7.41
CA SER A 51 -63.99 12.02 6.15
C SER A 51 -64.21 13.47 5.70
N ALA A 52 -65.37 14.06 6.01
CA ALA A 52 -65.59 15.49 5.80
C ALA A 52 -64.79 16.35 6.79
N ILE A 53 -64.78 15.98 8.09
CA ILE A 53 -64.04 16.70 9.16
C ILE A 53 -62.54 16.71 8.89
N SER A 54 -61.98 15.62 8.38
CA SER A 54 -60.54 15.54 8.09
C SER A 54 -60.11 16.53 7.01
N LEU A 55 -61.02 16.93 6.12
CA LEU A 55 -60.80 17.93 5.09
C LEU A 55 -61.23 19.34 5.53
N GLU A 56 -62.24 19.45 6.38
CA GLU A 56 -62.79 20.71 6.86
C GLU A 56 -63.41 20.55 8.26
N PHE A 57 -62.71 21.03 9.28
CA PHE A 57 -63.04 20.71 10.68
C PHE A 57 -64.20 21.54 11.26
N GLU A 58 -64.28 22.83 10.93
CA GLU A 58 -65.11 23.77 11.72
C GLU A 58 -66.59 23.80 11.32
N ASP A 59 -67.47 23.68 12.31
CA ASP A 59 -68.92 23.92 12.17
C ASP A 59 -69.19 25.38 11.75
N ALA A 60 -69.93 25.55 10.65
CA ALA A 60 -70.28 26.84 10.10
C ALA A 60 -71.71 26.87 9.54
N LYS A 61 -72.47 27.89 9.95
CA LYS A 61 -73.81 28.16 9.41
C LYS A 61 -73.82 28.41 7.90
N ARG A 62 -72.69 28.88 7.35
CA ARG A 62 -72.54 29.22 5.94
C ARG A 62 -71.11 28.90 5.48
N LYS A 63 -70.92 27.68 4.97
CA LYS A 63 -69.63 27.20 4.45
C LYS A 63 -69.66 27.16 2.92
N ARG A 64 -68.62 27.69 2.27
CA ARG A 64 -68.52 27.73 0.80
C ARG A 64 -68.13 26.35 0.27
N THR A 65 -68.77 25.88 -0.80
CA THR A 65 -68.42 24.61 -1.46
C THR A 65 -67.66 24.85 -2.76
N TYR A 66 -68.34 24.89 -3.90
CA TYR A 66 -67.77 25.23 -5.20
C TYR A 66 -68.48 26.43 -5.83
N GLY A 67 -67.71 27.26 -6.53
CA GLY A 67 -68.23 28.48 -7.15
C GLY A 67 -68.83 29.43 -6.11
N THR A 68 -70.10 29.78 -6.27
CA THR A 68 -70.86 30.70 -5.41
C THR A 68 -71.81 29.98 -4.45
N ARG A 69 -71.74 28.64 -4.35
CA ARG A 69 -72.64 27.83 -3.50
C ARG A 69 -72.16 27.78 -2.05
N PHE A 70 -73.11 27.90 -1.12
CA PHE A 70 -72.89 27.76 0.33
C PHE A 70 -73.84 26.72 0.92
N ILE A 71 -73.36 25.97 1.92
CA ILE A 71 -74.14 25.00 2.68
C ILE A 71 -74.11 25.33 4.18
N LYS A 72 -75.08 24.81 4.92
CA LYS A 72 -74.95 24.67 6.38
C LYS A 72 -74.07 23.45 6.63
N TYR A 73 -72.99 23.63 7.38
CA TYR A 73 -72.00 22.60 7.61
C TYR A 73 -71.83 22.43 9.12
N TYR A 74 -72.33 21.32 9.67
CA TYR A 74 -72.28 21.02 11.11
C TYR A 74 -71.88 19.57 11.35
N PRO A 75 -70.72 19.13 10.84
CA PRO A 75 -70.33 17.73 10.95
C PRO A 75 -70.22 17.24 12.40
N HIS A 76 -69.74 18.06 13.36
CA HIS A 76 -69.67 17.65 14.77
C HIS A 76 -71.06 17.44 15.37
N ARG A 77 -72.01 18.33 15.07
CA ARG A 77 -73.42 18.14 15.49
C ARG A 77 -73.96 16.83 14.93
N ASP A 78 -73.74 16.61 13.64
CA ASP A 78 -74.35 15.51 12.91
C ASP A 78 -73.76 14.17 13.36
N ILE A 79 -72.45 14.10 13.62
CA ILE A 79 -71.78 12.96 14.27
C ILE A 79 -72.31 12.75 15.70
N GLY A 80 -72.42 13.81 16.50
CA GLY A 80 -72.97 13.71 17.85
C GLY A 80 -74.42 13.19 17.87
N ILE A 81 -75.23 13.53 16.86
CA ILE A 81 -76.56 12.95 16.65
C ILE A 81 -76.47 11.47 16.25
N CYS A 82 -75.53 11.08 15.38
CA CYS A 82 -75.32 9.67 15.05
C CYS A 82 -74.94 8.85 16.28
N TYR A 83 -73.97 9.30 17.07
CA TYR A 83 -73.58 8.66 18.34
C TYR A 83 -74.74 8.56 19.32
N TYR A 84 -75.56 9.61 19.42
CA TYR A 84 -76.77 9.58 20.24
C TYR A 84 -77.74 8.46 19.82
N ASN A 85 -77.94 8.24 18.52
CA ASN A 85 -78.82 7.19 18.01
C ASN A 85 -78.22 5.78 18.14
N LEU A 86 -76.89 5.66 18.19
CA LEU A 86 -76.17 4.41 18.48
C LEU A 86 -76.13 4.08 19.98
N GLY A 87 -76.49 5.03 20.85
CA GLY A 87 -76.47 4.87 22.32
C GLY A 87 -75.12 5.21 22.96
N GLU A 88 -74.17 5.73 22.19
CA GLU A 88 -72.84 6.16 22.65
C GLU A 88 -72.93 7.59 23.23
N PHE A 89 -73.52 7.70 24.43
CA PHE A 89 -73.92 9.00 24.99
C PHE A 89 -72.75 9.91 25.40
N ASN A 90 -71.60 9.35 25.79
CA ASN A 90 -70.42 10.13 26.14
C ASN A 90 -69.79 10.77 24.89
N ASP A 91 -69.63 9.99 23.82
CA ASP A 91 -69.13 10.46 22.53
C ASP A 91 -70.11 11.46 21.90
N ALA A 92 -71.42 11.20 22.04
CA ALA A 92 -72.45 12.15 21.66
C ALA A 92 -72.34 13.48 22.41
N MET A 93 -72.16 13.45 23.75
CA MET A 93 -72.01 14.66 24.56
C MET A 93 -70.77 15.46 24.14
N GLY A 94 -69.64 14.78 23.94
CA GLY A 94 -68.39 15.42 23.52
C GLY A 94 -68.53 16.15 22.18
N GLU A 95 -69.03 15.46 21.15
CA GLU A 95 -69.20 16.02 19.81
C GLU A 95 -70.27 17.14 19.76
N LEU A 96 -71.36 17.00 20.53
CA LEU A 96 -72.39 18.03 20.62
C LEU A 96 -71.92 19.28 21.37
N GLN A 97 -71.16 19.11 22.46
CA GLN A 97 -70.55 20.25 23.16
C GLN A 97 -69.54 20.98 22.27
N LEU A 98 -68.73 20.23 21.52
CA LEU A 98 -67.79 20.77 20.55
C LEU A 98 -68.50 21.56 19.45
N SER A 99 -69.55 20.99 18.86
CA SER A 99 -70.40 21.70 17.90
C SER A 99 -71.01 22.97 18.48
N TYR A 100 -71.54 22.90 19.71
CA TYR A 100 -72.16 24.06 20.38
C TYR A 100 -71.15 25.16 20.70
N ALA A 101 -69.90 24.80 21.01
CA ALA A 101 -68.79 25.73 21.20
C ALA A 101 -68.45 26.48 19.89
N TYR A 102 -68.37 25.77 18.76
CA TYR A 102 -68.14 26.40 17.46
C TYR A 102 -69.30 27.29 17.01
N LYS A 103 -70.54 26.76 17.12
CA LYS A 103 -71.76 27.45 16.74
C LYS A 103 -72.92 27.03 17.64
N LYS A 104 -73.38 27.99 18.46
CA LYS A 104 -74.59 27.87 19.27
C LYS A 104 -75.84 27.71 18.39
N GLU A 105 -76.21 26.46 18.13
CA GLU A 105 -77.35 26.09 17.29
C GLU A 105 -78.43 25.40 18.15
N LYS A 106 -79.70 25.66 17.84
CA LYS A 106 -80.83 25.24 18.67
C LYS A 106 -80.97 23.71 18.69
N LYS A 107 -80.77 23.03 17.56
CA LYS A 107 -80.81 21.56 17.47
C LYS A 107 -79.66 20.95 18.28
N THR A 108 -78.44 21.47 18.19
CA THR A 108 -77.32 20.99 19.03
C THR A 108 -77.66 21.10 20.52
N LYS A 109 -78.19 22.25 20.96
CA LYS A 109 -78.63 22.45 22.35
C LYS A 109 -79.71 21.46 22.77
N GLN A 110 -80.70 21.20 21.91
CA GLN A 110 -81.76 20.21 22.21
C GLN A 110 -81.21 18.81 22.46
N TYR A 111 -80.18 18.38 21.73
CA TYR A 111 -79.57 17.08 21.97
C TYR A 111 -78.68 17.06 23.22
N ILE A 112 -77.98 18.17 23.52
CA ILE A 112 -77.29 18.34 24.80
C ILE A 112 -78.30 18.26 25.95
N ASP A 113 -79.40 19.00 25.89
CA ASP A 113 -80.45 19.02 26.92
C ASP A 113 -81.06 17.62 27.12
N LYS A 114 -81.26 16.84 26.05
CA LYS A 114 -81.70 15.43 26.12
C LYS A 114 -80.71 14.55 26.88
N LEU A 115 -79.41 14.75 26.65
CA LEU A 115 -78.36 14.01 27.35
C LEU A 115 -78.21 14.47 28.82
N SER A 116 -78.44 15.75 29.10
CA SER A 116 -78.35 16.35 30.45
C SER A 116 -79.53 16.02 31.38
N TYR A 117 -80.63 15.42 30.91
CA TYR A 117 -81.78 15.06 31.75
C TYR A 117 -81.59 13.76 32.56
N LYS A 118 -80.48 13.01 32.39
CA LYS A 118 -80.06 11.96 33.35
C LYS A 118 -79.27 12.64 34.48
N GLY A 119 -80.00 12.95 35.54
CA GLY A 119 -79.61 13.91 36.57
C GLY A 119 -78.34 13.58 37.36
N GLU A 120 -77.57 14.65 37.60
CA GLU A 120 -76.81 14.91 38.83
C GLU A 120 -76.63 16.43 38.95
N GLN A 121 -76.94 16.97 40.12
CA GLN A 121 -77.03 18.42 40.41
C GLN A 121 -75.74 18.86 41.12
N ILE A 122 -75.05 19.88 40.60
CA ILE A 122 -73.78 20.39 41.13
C ILE A 122 -74.02 21.67 41.94
N ASP A 123 -73.52 21.68 43.19
CA ASP A 123 -73.58 22.78 44.15
C ASP A 123 -72.54 23.88 43.81
N LEU A 124 -73.01 25.13 43.64
CA LEU A 124 -72.28 26.24 43.02
C LEU A 124 -71.37 27.07 43.95
N LYS A 125 -71.17 26.67 45.21
CA LYS A 125 -70.31 27.43 46.14
C LYS A 125 -68.90 26.88 46.31
N ASP A 126 -68.69 25.56 46.27
CA ASP A 126 -67.35 24.97 46.28
C ASP A 126 -66.64 25.12 44.91
N ASP A 127 -67.42 25.27 43.84
CA ASP A 127 -66.93 25.41 42.47
C ASP A 127 -66.29 26.79 42.19
N LEU A 128 -66.60 27.82 43.00
CA LEU A 128 -66.02 29.17 42.82
C LEU A 128 -64.62 29.30 43.45
N ILE A 129 -64.39 28.63 44.59
CA ILE A 129 -63.08 28.58 45.26
C ILE A 129 -62.16 27.61 44.52
N LYS A 130 -62.69 26.44 44.09
CA LYS A 130 -61.97 25.55 43.18
C LYS A 130 -61.71 26.19 41.82
N LYS A 131 -62.63 26.96 41.22
CA LYS A 131 -62.35 27.69 39.96
C LYS A 131 -61.26 28.75 40.08
N GLN A 132 -61.07 29.40 41.22
CA GLN A 132 -59.98 30.39 41.37
C GLN A 132 -58.61 29.73 41.59
N GLN A 133 -58.56 28.62 42.34
CA GLN A 133 -57.34 27.81 42.45
C GLN A 133 -57.04 27.03 41.17
N GLN A 134 -58.06 26.45 40.52
CA GLN A 134 -57.96 25.82 39.21
C GLN A 134 -57.70 26.83 38.10
N GLN A 135 -58.11 28.11 38.18
CA GLN A 135 -57.71 29.13 37.22
C GLN A 135 -56.24 29.50 37.39
N LYS A 136 -55.72 29.60 38.62
CA LYS A 136 -54.28 29.83 38.86
C LYS A 136 -53.44 28.61 38.49
N GLU A 137 -53.89 27.41 38.84
CA GLU A 137 -53.25 26.16 38.41
C GLU A 137 -53.41 25.93 36.91
N GLN A 138 -54.53 26.28 36.26
CA GLN A 138 -54.67 26.24 34.80
C GLN A 138 -53.86 27.33 34.11
N GLU A 139 -53.70 28.52 34.70
CA GLU A 139 -52.81 29.55 34.17
C GLU A 139 -51.34 29.13 34.29
N GLU A 140 -50.92 28.60 35.45
CA GLU A 140 -49.57 28.03 35.61
C GLU A 140 -49.37 26.81 34.75
N LEU A 141 -50.33 25.89 34.67
CA LEU A 141 -50.27 24.72 33.78
C LEU A 141 -50.29 25.14 32.32
N SER A 142 -51.04 26.18 31.94
CA SER A 142 -51.05 26.72 30.57
C SER A 142 -49.73 27.40 30.23
N LYS A 143 -49.11 28.13 31.18
CA LYS A 143 -47.78 28.70 31.01
C LYS A 143 -46.73 27.60 30.93
N ARG A 144 -46.83 26.57 31.75
CA ARG A 144 -45.93 25.41 31.73
C ARG A 144 -46.13 24.54 30.50
N GLN A 145 -47.35 24.43 29.99
CA GLN A 145 -47.67 23.80 28.71
C GLN A 145 -47.20 24.66 27.54
N GLN A 146 -47.28 25.99 27.60
CA GLN A 146 -46.72 26.91 26.61
C GLN A 146 -45.19 26.89 26.63
N GLU A 147 -44.57 26.83 27.81
CA GLU A 147 -43.12 26.68 27.98
C GLU A 147 -42.65 25.31 27.52
N MET A 148 -43.37 24.23 27.85
CA MET A 148 -43.09 22.89 27.36
C MET A 148 -43.32 22.79 25.85
N GLU A 149 -44.33 23.47 25.29
CA GLU A 149 -44.58 23.50 23.86
C GLU A 149 -43.53 24.37 23.15
N GLU A 150 -43.12 25.49 23.72
CA GLU A 150 -41.97 26.26 23.21
C GLU A 150 -40.67 25.45 23.30
N GLN A 151 -40.45 24.70 24.38
CA GLN A 151 -39.32 23.80 24.52
C GLN A 151 -39.41 22.67 23.50
N ARG A 152 -40.59 22.07 23.29
CA ARG A 152 -40.84 21.04 22.28
C ARG A 152 -40.61 21.57 20.87
N ILE A 153 -41.05 22.79 20.57
CA ILE A 153 -40.81 23.47 19.29
C ILE A 153 -39.31 23.76 19.12
N LYS A 154 -38.63 24.25 20.16
CA LYS A 154 -37.17 24.48 20.13
C LYS A 154 -36.39 23.16 19.99
N GLU A 155 -36.82 22.09 20.65
CA GLU A 155 -36.26 20.75 20.54
C GLU A 155 -36.53 20.14 19.16
N GLU A 156 -37.72 20.31 18.60
CA GLU A 156 -38.03 19.91 17.22
C GLU A 156 -37.22 20.72 16.21
N GLU A 157 -37.00 22.02 16.45
CA GLU A 157 -36.16 22.87 15.61
C GLU A 157 -34.69 22.47 15.71
N ILE A 158 -34.20 22.13 16.91
CA ILE A 158 -32.85 21.58 17.13
C ILE A 158 -32.72 20.21 16.46
N ALA A 159 -33.70 19.32 16.62
CA ALA A 159 -33.72 18.01 15.98
C ALA A 159 -33.78 18.14 14.45
N ARG A 160 -34.53 19.11 13.93
CA ARG A 160 -34.56 19.44 12.50
C ARG A 160 -33.21 19.95 12.02
N LYS A 161 -32.58 20.89 12.74
CA LYS A 161 -31.23 21.39 12.42
C LYS A 161 -30.19 20.27 12.51
N GLN A 162 -30.29 19.36 13.47
CA GLN A 162 -29.43 18.18 13.59
C GLN A 162 -29.62 17.24 12.40
N ARG A 163 -30.87 16.98 11.98
CA ARG A 163 -31.17 16.19 10.77
C ARG A 163 -30.65 16.86 9.50
N GLU A 164 -30.74 18.19 9.40
CA GLU A 164 -30.18 18.95 8.27
C GLU A 164 -28.64 18.87 8.26
N ILE A 165 -27.98 19.06 9.41
CA ILE A 165 -26.52 18.89 9.55
C ILE A 165 -26.10 17.45 9.22
N GLU A 166 -26.87 16.45 9.65
CA GLU A 166 -26.55 15.05 9.40
C GLU A 166 -26.79 14.67 7.93
N ALA A 167 -27.84 15.19 7.30
CA ALA A 167 -28.05 15.08 5.87
C ALA A 167 -26.92 15.77 5.07
N GLU A 168 -26.45 16.93 5.53
CA GLU A 168 -25.34 17.65 4.93
C GLU A 168 -24.00 16.93 5.14
N LYS A 169 -23.77 16.32 6.33
CA LYS A 169 -22.62 15.42 6.57
C LYS A 169 -22.66 14.19 5.69
N ILE A 170 -23.84 13.59 5.48
CA ILE A 170 -24.02 12.44 4.57
C ILE A 170 -23.77 12.88 3.11
N LYS A 171 -24.23 14.06 2.72
CA LYS A 171 -23.97 14.63 1.39
C LYS A 171 -22.48 14.93 1.20
N LEU A 172 -21.83 15.55 2.18
CA LEU A 172 -20.39 15.81 2.19
C LEU A 172 -19.58 14.51 2.19
N ALA A 173 -20.02 13.48 2.92
CA ALA A 173 -19.39 12.16 2.91
C ALA A 173 -19.58 11.43 1.57
N LYS A 174 -20.74 11.60 0.91
CA LYS A 174 -20.97 11.11 -0.46
C LYS A 174 -20.12 11.88 -1.48
N GLU A 175 -20.00 13.20 -1.36
CA GLU A 175 -19.14 14.03 -2.21
C GLU A 175 -17.65 13.75 -1.99
N LYS A 176 -17.21 13.54 -0.74
CA LYS A 176 -15.85 13.06 -0.40
C LYS A 176 -15.60 11.67 -0.97
N LYS A 177 -16.52 10.71 -0.82
CA LYS A 177 -16.42 9.38 -1.43
C LYS A 177 -16.38 9.42 -2.96
N VAL A 178 -17.09 10.36 -3.60
CA VAL A 178 -17.06 10.54 -5.07
C VAL A 178 -15.77 11.22 -5.53
N LYS A 179 -15.22 12.17 -4.76
CA LYS A 179 -13.90 12.77 -5.03
C LYS A 179 -12.77 11.76 -4.83
N GLU A 180 -12.76 11.04 -3.72
CA GLU A 180 -11.80 9.97 -3.42
C GLU A 180 -11.90 8.84 -4.44
N LYS A 181 -13.11 8.43 -4.86
CA LYS A 181 -13.27 7.40 -5.91
C LYS A 181 -12.77 7.87 -7.28
N LYS A 182 -13.00 9.14 -7.65
CA LYS A 182 -12.46 9.70 -8.91
C LYS A 182 -10.95 9.92 -8.87
N GLU A 183 -10.39 10.29 -7.72
CA GLU A 183 -8.93 10.40 -7.53
C GLU A 183 -8.29 9.01 -7.50
N LEU A 184 -8.91 8.03 -6.84
CA LEU A 184 -8.48 6.63 -6.86
C LEU A 184 -8.55 6.05 -8.27
N GLU A 185 -9.62 6.29 -9.02
CA GLU A 185 -9.75 5.84 -10.42
C GLU A 185 -8.76 6.55 -11.34
N ARG A 186 -8.45 7.84 -11.09
CA ARG A 186 -7.37 8.55 -11.79
C ARG A 186 -6.00 7.98 -11.46
N MET A 187 -5.72 7.71 -10.18
CA MET A 187 -4.47 7.09 -9.73
C MET A 187 -4.34 5.65 -10.23
N GLU A 188 -5.42 4.86 -10.24
CA GLU A 188 -5.46 3.51 -10.80
C GLU A 188 -5.23 3.52 -12.30
N ASN A 189 -5.82 4.47 -13.04
CA ASN A 189 -5.55 4.65 -14.46
C ASN A 189 -4.12 5.14 -14.73
N GLU A 190 -3.58 5.99 -13.86
CA GLU A 190 -2.20 6.46 -13.94
C GLU A 190 -1.20 5.35 -13.59
N ILE A 191 -1.51 4.52 -12.58
CA ILE A 191 -0.75 3.31 -12.21
C ILE A 191 -0.85 2.28 -13.33
N ALA A 192 -2.02 2.06 -13.93
CA ALA A 192 -2.19 1.16 -15.07
C ALA A 192 -1.40 1.65 -16.29
N ARG A 193 -1.39 2.97 -16.53
CA ARG A 193 -0.56 3.58 -17.58
C ARG A 193 0.93 3.44 -17.30
N LYS A 194 1.38 3.73 -16.07
CA LYS A 194 2.77 3.55 -15.63
C LYS A 194 3.19 2.09 -15.66
N ASN A 195 2.31 1.16 -15.30
CA ASN A 195 2.56 -0.28 -15.38
C ASN A 195 2.65 -0.76 -16.82
N LYS A 196 1.82 -0.21 -17.73
CA LYS A 196 1.92 -0.49 -19.16
C LYS A 196 3.20 0.10 -19.76
N GLU A 197 3.57 1.33 -19.40
CA GLU A 197 4.85 1.95 -19.79
C GLU A 197 6.04 1.15 -19.22
N LEU A 198 5.94 0.67 -17.98
CA LEU A 198 6.92 -0.21 -17.34
C LEU A 198 6.96 -1.60 -17.98
N GLU A 199 5.84 -2.16 -18.43
CA GLU A 199 5.78 -3.43 -19.18
C GLU A 199 6.37 -3.27 -20.57
N GLU A 200 6.13 -2.13 -21.23
CA GLU A 200 6.77 -1.79 -22.51
C GLU A 200 8.28 -1.54 -22.32
N GLU A 201 8.71 -0.90 -21.24
CA GLU A 201 10.11 -0.79 -20.84
C GLU A 201 10.71 -2.12 -20.44
N ARG A 202 9.99 -2.98 -19.72
CA ARG A 202 10.40 -4.35 -19.37
C ARG A 202 10.50 -5.21 -20.61
N ALA A 203 9.57 -5.10 -21.56
CA ALA A 203 9.65 -5.80 -22.83
C ALA A 203 10.76 -5.25 -23.72
N LYS A 204 11.06 -3.94 -23.68
CA LYS A 204 12.25 -3.35 -24.29
C LYS A 204 13.53 -3.82 -23.59
N LEU A 205 13.52 -3.93 -22.27
CA LEU A 205 14.60 -4.44 -21.43
C LEU A 205 14.78 -5.94 -21.62
N ASP A 206 13.72 -6.69 -21.85
CA ASP A 206 13.70 -8.13 -22.06
C ASP A 206 14.09 -8.44 -23.50
N LYS A 207 13.75 -7.59 -24.48
CA LYS A 207 14.39 -7.57 -25.80
C LYS A 207 15.84 -7.13 -25.74
N LEU A 208 16.19 -6.19 -24.85
CA LEU A 208 17.59 -5.81 -24.57
C LEU A 208 18.32 -6.96 -23.91
N LYS A 209 17.67 -7.71 -23.01
CA LYS A 209 18.15 -8.89 -22.30
C LYS A 209 18.09 -10.15 -23.14
N GLU A 210 17.30 -10.23 -24.20
CA GLU A 210 17.39 -11.27 -25.24
C GLU A 210 18.60 -10.98 -26.13
N LYS A 211 18.80 -9.70 -26.45
CA LYS A 211 20.05 -9.21 -27.04
C LYS A 211 21.25 -9.29 -26.06
N ARG A 212 20.98 -9.40 -24.75
CA ARG A 212 21.94 -9.64 -23.65
C ARG A 212 21.91 -11.09 -23.17
N SER A 213 21.07 -11.98 -23.71
CA SER A 213 20.98 -13.40 -23.27
C SER A 213 21.82 -14.29 -24.18
N GLU A 214 22.40 -13.71 -25.23
CA GLU A 214 23.71 -14.10 -25.75
C GLU A 214 24.88 -13.58 -24.88
N VAL A 215 24.59 -12.85 -23.79
CA VAL A 215 25.57 -12.23 -22.88
C VAL A 215 25.22 -12.54 -21.41
N SER A 216 25.16 -13.83 -21.05
CA SER A 216 25.47 -14.28 -19.67
C SER A 216 26.98 -14.23 -19.39
N LYS A 217 27.73 -13.40 -20.11
CA LYS A 217 29.13 -13.14 -19.83
C LYS A 217 29.17 -12.14 -18.69
N LEU A 218 29.80 -12.61 -17.61
CA LEU A 218 30.27 -11.88 -16.44
C LEU A 218 30.52 -10.37 -16.69
N PRO A 219 30.29 -9.50 -15.69
CA PRO A 219 30.33 -8.04 -15.84
C PRO A 219 31.63 -7.53 -16.46
N VAL A 220 31.52 -6.39 -17.16
CA VAL A 220 32.61 -5.78 -17.94
C VAL A 220 33.85 -5.58 -17.07
N GLY A 221 34.88 -6.37 -17.35
CA GLY A 221 36.07 -6.59 -16.53
C GLY A 221 36.44 -8.09 -16.45
N ALA A 222 35.44 -8.97 -16.52
CA ALA A 222 35.57 -10.42 -16.39
C ALA A 222 35.90 -11.19 -17.69
N LEU A 223 36.27 -10.49 -18.77
CA LEU A 223 36.57 -11.10 -20.06
C LEU A 223 38.06 -11.16 -20.33
N THR A 224 38.74 -12.11 -19.69
CA THR A 224 40.02 -12.63 -20.22
C THR A 224 40.16 -14.14 -20.07
N TYR A 225 39.53 -14.78 -19.08
CA TYR A 225 39.79 -16.20 -18.84
C TYR A 225 38.75 -16.93 -17.97
N ASP A 226 38.50 -18.22 -18.26
CA ASP A 226 37.67 -19.11 -17.43
C ASP A 226 38.50 -19.61 -16.23
N PRO A 227 38.20 -19.21 -14.98
CA PRO A 227 39.02 -19.57 -13.83
C PRO A 227 39.17 -21.08 -13.62
N SER A 228 38.26 -21.91 -14.16
CA SER A 228 38.37 -23.37 -14.09
C SER A 228 39.53 -23.94 -14.91
N LYS A 229 40.02 -23.20 -15.93
CA LYS A 229 41.09 -23.64 -16.83
C LYS A 229 42.51 -23.34 -16.30
N VAL A 230 42.69 -22.41 -15.33
CA VAL A 230 44.03 -22.04 -14.77
C VAL A 230 44.52 -23.02 -13.69
N THR A 231 43.74 -24.05 -13.36
CA THR A 231 43.99 -24.93 -12.20
C THR A 231 45.37 -25.62 -12.17
N GLN A 232 46.15 -25.59 -13.26
CA GLN A 232 47.39 -26.35 -13.39
C GLN A 232 48.69 -25.55 -13.25
N VAL A 233 48.65 -24.22 -13.26
CA VAL A 233 49.89 -23.43 -13.51
C VAL A 233 50.58 -22.93 -12.25
N GLY A 234 49.84 -22.74 -11.17
CA GLY A 234 50.33 -22.16 -9.92
C GLY A 234 49.12 -21.76 -9.09
N SER A 235 49.24 -21.80 -7.78
CA SER A 235 48.13 -21.52 -6.86
C SER A 235 47.46 -20.19 -7.21
N ARG A 236 46.12 -20.22 -7.35
CA ARG A 236 45.29 -18.99 -7.41
C ARG A 236 45.68 -18.09 -6.25
N LEU A 237 45.65 -16.77 -6.48
CA LEU A 237 45.84 -15.77 -5.44
C LEU A 237 45.06 -16.15 -4.19
N SER A 238 45.79 -16.30 -3.10
CA SER A 238 45.21 -16.74 -1.85
C SER A 238 44.74 -15.57 -1.03
N VAL A 239 43.48 -15.63 -0.63
CA VAL A 239 42.78 -14.51 0.00
C VAL A 239 42.24 -14.97 1.34
N ALA A 240 42.54 -14.24 2.39
CA ALA A 240 41.96 -14.42 3.71
C ALA A 240 41.06 -13.24 4.03
N VAL A 241 39.84 -13.51 4.48
CA VAL A 241 38.89 -12.48 4.91
C VAL A 241 38.87 -12.48 6.43
N LEU A 242 39.22 -11.36 7.05
CA LEU A 242 39.11 -11.19 8.49
C LEU A 242 37.70 -10.72 8.88
N PRO A 243 37.29 -10.94 10.14
CA PRO A 243 35.99 -10.48 10.63
C PRO A 243 35.79 -8.99 10.34
N PHE A 244 34.62 -8.65 9.78
CA PHE A 244 34.28 -7.26 9.50
C PHE A 244 34.17 -6.45 10.79
N GLY A 245 34.73 -5.25 10.78
CA GLY A 245 34.45 -4.24 11.78
C GLY A 245 33.08 -3.61 11.53
N SER A 246 32.53 -2.96 12.55
CA SER A 246 31.31 -2.18 12.41
C SER A 246 31.17 -1.13 13.50
N ASN A 247 30.24 -0.20 13.29
CA ASN A 247 29.68 0.60 14.37
C ASN A 247 28.63 -0.19 15.18
N ASP A 248 28.22 0.36 16.32
CA ASP A 248 27.33 -0.31 17.28
C ASP A 248 26.01 -0.78 16.63
N GLU A 249 25.45 0.00 15.71
CA GLU A 249 24.21 -0.30 15.00
C GLU A 249 24.30 -1.52 14.09
N ALA A 250 25.49 -1.86 13.59
CA ALA A 250 25.70 -2.98 12.67
C ALA A 250 26.46 -4.16 13.31
N LYS A 251 26.61 -4.17 14.64
CA LYS A 251 27.39 -5.19 15.36
C LYS A 251 26.89 -6.62 15.14
N ASP A 252 25.57 -6.80 15.10
CA ASP A 252 24.95 -8.13 14.92
C ASP A 252 25.02 -8.66 13.48
N LEU A 253 25.45 -7.83 12.52
CA LEU A 253 25.52 -8.20 11.10
C LEU A 253 26.91 -8.64 10.66
N THR A 254 27.96 -8.33 11.42
CA THR A 254 29.37 -8.55 11.04
C THR A 254 29.65 -9.98 10.61
N ASP A 255 29.21 -10.97 11.37
CA ASP A 255 29.43 -12.38 11.05
C ASP A 255 28.72 -12.80 9.77
N SER A 256 27.44 -12.43 9.62
CA SER A 256 26.64 -12.75 8.43
C SER A 256 27.22 -12.11 7.15
N VAL A 257 27.67 -10.86 7.23
CA VAL A 257 28.28 -10.12 6.12
C VAL A 257 29.65 -10.68 5.77
N THR A 258 30.47 -11.01 6.78
CA THR A 258 31.78 -11.64 6.56
C THR A 258 31.61 -12.97 5.84
N GLU A 259 30.68 -13.81 6.30
CA GLU A 259 30.39 -15.12 5.68
C GLU A 259 29.86 -14.95 4.25
N LYS A 260 28.95 -13.99 4.02
CA LYS A 260 28.44 -13.68 2.68
C LYS A 260 29.58 -13.30 1.74
N LEU A 261 30.52 -12.46 2.16
CA LEU A 261 31.67 -12.09 1.34
C LEU A 261 32.52 -13.33 1.00
N ILE A 262 32.83 -14.17 1.99
CA ILE A 262 33.60 -15.40 1.79
C ILE A 262 32.91 -16.29 0.74
N ILE A 263 31.60 -16.52 0.89
CA ILE A 263 30.80 -17.31 -0.06
C ILE A 263 30.89 -16.74 -1.47
N GLN A 264 30.75 -15.41 -1.62
CA GLN A 264 30.82 -14.77 -2.94
C GLN A 264 32.22 -14.91 -3.57
N LEU A 265 33.29 -14.70 -2.82
CA LEU A 265 34.66 -14.86 -3.31
C LEU A 265 34.96 -16.30 -3.73
N VAL A 266 34.43 -17.29 -3.01
CA VAL A 266 34.52 -18.71 -3.38
C VAL A 266 33.74 -19.01 -4.66
N ASN A 267 32.50 -18.50 -4.77
CA ASN A 267 31.62 -18.71 -5.93
C ASN A 267 32.18 -18.12 -7.22
N LEU A 268 32.92 -17.01 -7.12
CA LEU A 268 33.62 -16.40 -8.25
C LEU A 268 34.78 -17.27 -8.77
N ARG A 269 35.19 -18.31 -8.03
CA ARG A 269 36.24 -19.30 -8.39
C ARG A 269 37.58 -18.69 -8.81
N ARG A 270 37.80 -17.41 -8.49
CA ARG A 270 38.97 -16.62 -8.83
C ARG A 270 40.11 -16.83 -7.84
N PHE A 271 39.77 -16.95 -6.57
CA PHE A 271 40.71 -16.94 -5.45
C PHE A 271 40.81 -18.33 -4.81
N ARG A 272 41.94 -18.59 -4.14
CA ARG A 272 42.03 -19.65 -3.14
C ARG A 272 41.70 -19.02 -1.79
N VAL A 273 40.45 -19.14 -1.36
CA VAL A 273 40.02 -18.54 -0.09
C VAL A 273 40.51 -19.39 1.08
N ILE A 274 41.18 -18.74 2.05
CA ILE A 274 41.63 -19.39 3.28
C ILE A 274 40.44 -19.58 4.22
N GLU A 275 40.34 -20.76 4.83
CA GLU A 275 39.25 -21.06 5.77
C GLU A 275 39.31 -20.17 7.01
N ARG A 276 38.15 -19.64 7.42
CA ARG A 276 38.00 -18.79 8.62
C ARG A 276 38.55 -19.47 9.87
N SER A 277 38.25 -20.75 10.07
CA SER A 277 38.70 -21.50 11.26
C SER A 277 40.23 -21.59 11.39
N ALA A 278 40.97 -21.51 10.27
CA ALA A 278 42.43 -21.46 10.31
C ALA A 278 42.93 -20.10 10.80
N LEU A 279 42.26 -19.01 10.41
CA LEU A 279 42.55 -17.65 10.89
C LEU A 279 42.27 -17.53 12.38
N ASP A 280 41.13 -18.06 12.84
CA ASP A 280 40.73 -18.03 14.25
C ASP A 280 41.78 -18.72 15.14
N LYS A 281 42.25 -19.91 14.74
CA LYS A 281 43.33 -20.63 15.44
C LYS A 281 44.62 -19.83 15.52
N ILE A 282 45.03 -19.20 14.42
CA ILE A 282 46.25 -18.37 14.39
C ILE A 282 46.09 -17.15 15.32
N MET A 283 44.92 -16.52 15.33
CA MET A 283 44.64 -15.39 16.22
C MET A 283 44.69 -15.80 17.69
N GLU A 284 44.10 -16.94 18.04
CA GLU A 284 44.15 -17.52 19.40
C GLU A 284 45.59 -17.85 19.83
N GLU A 285 46.37 -18.53 18.98
CA GLU A 285 47.76 -18.90 19.26
C GLU A 285 48.67 -17.69 19.45
N GLN A 286 48.47 -16.64 18.64
CA GLN A 286 49.21 -15.40 18.74
C GLN A 286 48.71 -14.47 19.86
N LYS A 287 47.66 -14.87 20.60
CA LYS A 287 46.97 -14.07 21.62
C LYS A 287 46.53 -12.70 21.09
N LEU A 288 46.16 -12.66 19.82
CA LEU A 288 45.68 -11.45 19.15
C LEU A 288 44.20 -11.25 19.50
N GLY A 289 43.80 -9.99 19.69
CA GLY A 289 42.42 -9.65 20.03
C GLY A 289 41.45 -10.05 18.93
N LEU A 290 40.36 -10.72 19.30
CA LEU A 290 39.22 -11.07 18.42
C LEU A 290 38.31 -9.86 18.11
N SER A 291 38.69 -8.65 18.51
CA SER A 291 37.89 -7.46 18.23
C SER A 291 37.92 -7.18 16.73
N GLY A 292 36.75 -7.00 16.10
CA GLY A 292 36.58 -6.63 14.68
C GLY A 292 37.26 -5.32 14.25
N PHE A 293 38.03 -4.70 15.14
CA PHE A 293 39.07 -3.72 14.84
C PHE A 293 40.44 -4.39 15.01
N VAL A 294 40.83 -5.20 14.03
CA VAL A 294 42.20 -5.68 13.92
C VAL A 294 43.00 -4.58 13.22
N ASP A 295 44.08 -4.11 13.83
CA ASP A 295 44.98 -3.16 13.18
C ASP A 295 45.65 -3.81 11.95
N GLU A 296 46.06 -3.00 10.98
CA GLU A 296 46.57 -3.49 9.70
C GLU A 296 47.85 -4.33 9.87
N GLU A 297 48.71 -4.03 10.85
CA GLU A 297 49.93 -4.79 11.11
C GLU A 297 49.62 -6.21 11.61
N THR A 298 48.70 -6.31 12.57
CA THR A 298 48.21 -7.59 13.08
C THR A 298 47.55 -8.40 11.96
N ALA A 299 46.72 -7.77 11.14
CA ALA A 299 46.04 -8.41 10.02
C ALA A 299 47.04 -8.99 9.00
N ILE A 300 48.07 -8.24 8.64
CA ILE A 300 49.16 -8.69 7.76
C ILE A 300 49.89 -9.89 8.39
N LYS A 301 50.19 -9.83 9.69
CA LYS A 301 50.87 -10.93 10.41
C LYS A 301 50.04 -12.22 10.37
N VAL A 302 48.74 -12.13 10.65
CA VAL A 302 47.81 -13.27 10.58
C VAL A 302 47.77 -13.83 9.17
N GLY A 303 47.67 -12.97 8.15
CA GLY A 303 47.69 -13.39 6.75
C GLY A 303 48.96 -14.11 6.33
N LYS A 304 50.14 -13.61 6.75
CA LYS A 304 51.42 -14.28 6.51
C LYS A 304 51.47 -15.68 7.12
N LEU A 305 51.03 -15.81 8.37
CA LEU A 305 50.98 -17.11 9.07
C LEU A 305 49.98 -18.07 8.43
N ALA A 306 48.88 -17.55 7.90
CA ALA A 306 47.86 -18.33 7.20
C ALA A 306 48.24 -18.69 5.76
N GLY A 307 49.35 -18.16 5.25
CA GLY A 307 49.76 -18.35 3.85
C GLY A 307 48.81 -17.70 2.85
N ALA A 308 48.24 -16.56 3.21
CA ALA A 308 47.44 -15.70 2.34
C ALA A 308 48.34 -14.68 1.63
N ASP A 309 48.16 -14.53 0.32
CA ASP A 309 48.80 -13.46 -0.47
C ASP A 309 48.15 -12.10 -0.18
N VAL A 310 46.83 -12.10 0.06
CA VAL A 310 46.03 -10.90 0.32
C VAL A 310 45.14 -11.10 1.53
N ILE A 311 45.12 -10.10 2.42
CA ILE A 311 44.15 -10.01 3.51
C ILE A 311 43.09 -8.98 3.18
N ILE A 312 41.82 -9.38 3.28
CA ILE A 312 40.66 -8.51 3.13
C ILE A 312 40.17 -8.10 4.52
N LEU A 313 40.12 -6.79 4.74
CA LEU A 313 39.52 -6.13 5.89
C LEU A 313 38.22 -5.47 5.46
N GLY A 314 37.14 -5.73 6.18
CA GLY A 314 35.83 -5.15 5.90
C GLY A 314 35.35 -4.23 7.01
N ASN A 315 34.49 -3.26 6.68
CA ASN A 315 33.80 -2.43 7.65
C ASN A 315 32.36 -2.14 7.20
N ILE A 316 31.42 -2.25 8.14
CA ILE A 316 30.01 -1.91 7.98
C ILE A 316 29.71 -0.67 8.82
N ASN A 317 29.27 0.40 8.17
CA ASN A 317 28.80 1.59 8.85
C ASN A 317 27.30 1.77 8.57
N MET A 318 26.48 1.64 9.61
CA MET A 318 25.02 1.75 9.51
C MET A 318 24.51 2.96 10.30
N GLN A 319 23.71 3.78 9.65
CA GLN A 319 22.97 4.88 10.26
C GLN A 319 21.49 4.74 9.89
N VAL A 320 20.62 5.54 10.51
CA VAL A 320 19.19 5.49 10.23
C VAL A 320 18.94 5.76 8.74
N GLY A 321 18.44 4.76 8.02
CA GLY A 321 18.15 4.87 6.59
C GLY A 321 19.38 4.98 5.69
N PHE A 322 20.57 4.63 6.17
CA PHE A 322 21.78 4.63 5.36
C PHE A 322 22.74 3.52 5.81
N VAL A 323 23.30 2.78 4.88
CA VAL A 323 24.33 1.77 5.19
C VAL A 323 25.43 1.82 4.16
N LYS A 324 26.67 1.66 4.62
CA LYS A 324 27.85 1.57 3.78
C LYS A 324 28.66 0.34 4.16
N VAL A 325 29.02 -0.45 3.16
CA VAL A 325 29.94 -1.58 3.27
C VAL A 325 31.22 -1.20 2.55
N SER A 326 32.36 -1.36 3.20
CA SER A 326 33.67 -1.11 2.60
C SER A 326 34.59 -2.31 2.80
N ALA A 327 35.46 -2.55 1.83
CA ALA A 327 36.48 -3.59 1.89
C ALA A 327 37.82 -3.05 1.39
N ARG A 328 38.88 -3.46 2.07
CA ARG A 328 40.27 -3.12 1.79
C ARG A 328 41.08 -4.40 1.68
N GLY A 329 41.86 -4.55 0.62
CA GLY A 329 42.74 -5.70 0.42
C GLY A 329 44.19 -5.31 0.46
N ILE A 330 44.95 -5.95 1.35
CA ILE A 330 46.36 -5.64 1.60
C ILE A 330 47.20 -6.84 1.15
N ASP A 331 48.19 -6.59 0.30
CA ASP A 331 49.20 -7.59 -0.07
C ASP A 331 50.08 -7.88 1.15
N THR A 332 50.12 -9.14 1.58
CA THR A 332 50.75 -9.51 2.86
C THR A 332 52.27 -9.38 2.80
N GLU A 333 52.91 -9.55 1.64
CA GLU A 333 54.37 -9.46 1.51
C GLU A 333 54.84 -8.00 1.51
N THR A 334 54.17 -7.16 0.72
CA THR A 334 54.57 -5.77 0.49
C THR A 334 53.90 -4.78 1.42
N SER A 335 52.84 -5.20 2.13
CA SER A 335 52.00 -4.34 2.98
C SER A 335 51.32 -3.19 2.22
N VAL A 336 51.12 -3.35 0.90
CA VAL A 336 50.49 -2.35 0.05
C VAL A 336 48.99 -2.61 -0.06
N LEU A 337 48.19 -1.54 0.05
CA LEU A 337 46.75 -1.58 -0.24
C LEU A 337 46.54 -1.72 -1.75
N ILE A 338 46.10 -2.89 -2.18
CA ILE A 338 45.88 -3.22 -3.60
C ILE A 338 44.40 -3.21 -4.00
N VAL A 339 43.49 -3.20 -3.00
CA VAL A 339 42.04 -3.14 -3.20
C VAL A 339 41.45 -2.14 -2.21
N ALA A 340 40.58 -1.26 -2.69
CA ALA A 340 39.79 -0.35 -1.85
C ALA A 340 38.44 -0.10 -2.51
N LYS A 341 37.38 -0.71 -1.96
CA LYS A 341 36.02 -0.65 -2.52
C LYS A 341 35.01 -0.30 -1.43
N GLU A 342 33.98 0.44 -1.82
CA GLU A 342 32.84 0.71 -0.96
C GLU A 342 31.55 0.69 -1.79
N ALA A 343 30.46 0.32 -1.15
CA ALA A 343 29.12 0.39 -1.69
C ALA A 343 28.18 0.88 -0.58
N ASP A 344 27.26 1.76 -0.93
CA ASP A 344 26.31 2.38 0.01
C ASP A 344 24.88 2.36 -0.51
N SER A 345 23.93 2.49 0.41
CA SER A 345 22.50 2.57 0.10
C SER A 345 21.74 3.37 1.14
N GLY A 346 20.69 4.06 0.71
CA GLY A 346 19.70 4.74 1.55
C GLY A 346 18.67 3.81 2.19
N ASN A 347 18.98 2.52 2.33
CA ASN A 347 18.11 1.50 2.92
C ASN A 347 18.95 0.52 3.75
N THR A 348 18.50 0.22 4.97
CA THR A 348 19.23 -0.62 5.94
C THR A 348 18.63 -2.02 6.09
N ASN A 349 17.73 -2.43 5.21
CA ASN A 349 17.21 -3.80 5.25
C ASN A 349 18.30 -4.83 4.91
N ILE A 350 18.14 -6.05 5.43
CA ILE A 350 19.16 -7.11 5.31
C ILE A 350 19.46 -7.44 3.84
N GLU A 351 18.42 -7.52 2.99
CA GLU A 351 18.57 -7.79 1.57
C GLU A 351 19.45 -6.73 0.86
N THR A 352 19.27 -5.45 1.18
CA THR A 352 20.11 -4.38 0.62
C THR A 352 21.56 -4.57 1.06
N ILE A 353 21.80 -4.88 2.33
CA ILE A 353 23.16 -5.09 2.85
C ILE A 353 23.82 -6.27 2.17
N GLU A 354 23.11 -7.39 1.98
CA GLU A 354 23.63 -8.53 1.24
C GLU A 354 23.99 -8.18 -0.21
N ASN A 355 23.17 -7.37 -0.88
CA ASN A 355 23.44 -6.89 -2.23
C ASN A 355 24.68 -5.97 -2.28
N LEU A 356 24.88 -5.12 -1.27
CA LEU A 356 26.09 -4.29 -1.16
C LEU A 356 27.34 -5.16 -0.99
N VAL A 357 27.27 -6.23 -0.20
CA VAL A 357 28.38 -7.18 -0.02
C VAL A 357 28.69 -7.91 -1.33
N GLU A 358 27.66 -8.31 -2.07
CA GLU A 358 27.83 -8.92 -3.40
C GLU A 358 28.49 -7.96 -4.39
N GLN A 359 28.06 -6.70 -4.42
CA GLN A 359 28.68 -5.67 -5.23
C GLN A 359 30.15 -5.48 -4.87
N VAL A 360 30.48 -5.38 -3.58
CA VAL A 360 31.87 -5.28 -3.10
C VAL A 360 32.68 -6.51 -3.54
N ALA A 361 32.13 -7.72 -3.46
CA ALA A 361 32.82 -8.94 -3.93
C ALA A 361 33.14 -8.88 -5.44
N VAL A 362 32.19 -8.42 -6.24
CA VAL A 362 32.38 -8.24 -7.70
C VAL A 362 33.45 -7.18 -7.98
N ASP A 363 33.45 -6.08 -7.23
CA ASP A 363 34.42 -5.02 -7.39
C ASP A 363 35.85 -5.46 -6.99
N ILE A 364 35.98 -6.30 -5.94
CA ILE A 364 37.25 -6.95 -5.56
C ILE A 364 37.72 -7.87 -6.71
N TYR A 365 36.83 -8.67 -7.28
CA TYR A 365 37.14 -9.54 -8.41
C TYR A 365 37.65 -8.76 -9.63
N ASN A 366 37.07 -7.60 -9.91
CA ASN A 366 37.48 -6.75 -11.03
C ASN A 366 38.84 -6.07 -10.80
N ASP A 367 39.18 -5.71 -9.56
CA ASP A 367 40.49 -5.12 -9.23
C ASP A 367 41.63 -6.14 -9.23
N LEU A 368 41.31 -7.43 -9.07
CA LEU A 368 42.26 -8.55 -9.04
C LEU A 368 41.97 -9.56 -10.18
N PRO A 369 42.09 -9.16 -11.46
CA PRO A 369 41.67 -10.00 -12.58
C PRO A 369 42.60 -11.21 -12.78
N LEU A 370 42.06 -12.26 -13.39
CA LEU A 370 42.81 -13.46 -13.82
C LEU A 370 43.08 -13.37 -15.32
N VAL A 371 44.29 -12.94 -15.66
CA VAL A 371 44.67 -12.64 -17.05
C VAL A 371 45.82 -13.53 -17.47
N GLU A 372 45.68 -14.16 -18.64
CA GLU A 372 46.79 -14.82 -19.33
C GLU A 372 47.46 -13.87 -20.33
N GLY A 373 48.77 -14.04 -20.46
CA GLY A 373 49.63 -13.32 -21.38
C GLY A 373 50.68 -14.23 -21.98
N ILE A 374 51.60 -13.60 -22.70
CA ILE A 374 52.74 -14.24 -23.35
C ILE A 374 54.00 -13.45 -23.00
N VAL A 375 55.10 -14.16 -22.85
CA VAL A 375 56.44 -13.58 -22.79
C VAL A 375 56.82 -13.06 -24.18
N MET A 376 56.95 -11.74 -24.32
CA MET A 376 57.29 -11.08 -25.58
C MET A 376 58.80 -10.97 -25.79
N ALA A 377 59.55 -10.78 -24.70
CA ALA A 377 61.01 -10.70 -24.72
C ALA A 377 61.58 -11.08 -23.34
N VAL A 378 62.78 -11.63 -23.34
CA VAL A 378 63.56 -11.95 -22.15
C VAL A 378 64.89 -11.23 -22.27
N GLU A 379 65.10 -10.26 -21.39
CA GLU A 379 66.35 -9.54 -21.20
C GLU A 379 67.02 -10.06 -19.91
N GLU A 380 68.30 -9.75 -19.67
CA GLU A 380 69.13 -10.40 -18.63
C GLU A 380 68.45 -10.52 -17.25
N ASP A 381 67.71 -9.49 -16.81
CA ASP A 381 67.01 -9.47 -15.51
C ASP A 381 65.51 -9.14 -15.61
N GLN A 382 64.98 -9.03 -16.83
CA GLN A 382 63.65 -8.48 -17.10
C GLN A 382 62.91 -9.32 -18.12
N ILE A 383 61.63 -9.58 -17.84
CA ILE A 383 60.75 -10.34 -18.70
C ILE A 383 59.61 -9.42 -19.11
N ILE A 384 59.48 -9.21 -20.42
CA ILE A 384 58.47 -8.34 -20.99
C ILE A 384 57.24 -9.19 -21.30
N LEU A 385 56.09 -8.80 -20.76
CA LEU A 385 54.83 -9.55 -20.85
C LEU A 385 53.80 -8.81 -21.70
N SER A 386 53.00 -9.56 -22.45
CA SER A 386 51.91 -9.03 -23.31
C SER A 386 50.65 -8.61 -22.54
N ILE A 387 50.78 -8.28 -21.26
CA ILE A 387 49.69 -7.87 -20.36
C ILE A 387 50.04 -6.54 -19.73
N GLY A 388 49.09 -5.60 -19.72
CA GLY A 388 49.30 -4.22 -19.27
C GLY A 388 48.14 -3.69 -18.43
N SER A 389 48.11 -2.38 -18.20
CA SER A 389 47.09 -1.74 -17.38
C SER A 389 45.69 -1.85 -17.99
N ASN A 390 45.58 -2.01 -19.31
CA ASN A 390 44.31 -2.19 -20.02
C ASN A 390 43.54 -3.45 -19.59
N VAL A 391 44.24 -4.44 -19.04
CA VAL A 391 43.67 -5.70 -18.51
C VAL A 391 43.83 -5.80 -16.99
N GLY A 392 44.13 -4.67 -16.33
CA GLY A 392 44.18 -4.58 -14.86
C GLY A 392 45.49 -5.02 -14.22
N VAL A 393 46.56 -5.24 -14.98
CA VAL A 393 47.91 -5.46 -14.41
C VAL A 393 48.42 -4.17 -13.79
N ARG A 394 49.06 -4.27 -12.63
CA ARG A 394 49.62 -3.15 -11.86
C ARG A 394 51.05 -3.49 -11.42
N LYS A 395 51.79 -2.47 -10.99
CA LYS A 395 53.07 -2.71 -10.30
C LYS A 395 52.80 -3.54 -9.04
N GLY A 396 53.60 -4.58 -8.81
CA GLY A 396 53.41 -5.53 -7.73
C GLY A 396 52.56 -6.74 -8.11
N THR A 397 51.87 -6.75 -9.26
CA THR A 397 51.10 -7.92 -9.70
C THR A 397 52.02 -9.12 -9.84
N LYS A 398 51.69 -10.20 -9.12
CA LYS A 398 52.38 -11.48 -9.21
C LYS A 398 51.84 -12.27 -10.38
N CYS A 399 52.72 -12.99 -11.07
CA CYS A 399 52.36 -13.86 -12.18
C CYS A 399 53.13 -15.17 -12.10
N VAL A 400 52.62 -16.20 -12.75
CA VAL A 400 53.32 -17.47 -12.94
C VAL A 400 53.62 -17.66 -14.42
N ALA A 401 54.89 -17.82 -14.75
CA ALA A 401 55.34 -18.19 -16.09
C ALA A 401 55.28 -19.71 -16.24
N TYR A 402 54.89 -20.19 -17.43
CA TYR A 402 54.72 -21.60 -17.71
C TYR A 402 54.88 -21.94 -19.20
N LYS A 403 55.31 -23.17 -19.44
CA LYS A 403 55.43 -23.73 -20.78
C LYS A 403 54.28 -24.66 -21.08
N GLU A 404 53.59 -24.43 -22.20
CA GLU A 404 52.61 -25.37 -22.74
C GLU A 404 53.30 -26.42 -23.60
N GLY A 405 53.14 -27.69 -23.22
CA GLY A 405 53.70 -28.84 -23.91
C GLY A 405 52.66 -29.65 -24.67
N LYS A 406 52.79 -30.99 -24.60
CA LYS A 406 51.98 -31.96 -25.35
C LYS A 406 50.47 -31.73 -25.17
N LYS A 407 49.72 -31.70 -26.26
CA LYS A 407 48.25 -31.67 -26.28
C LYS A 407 47.68 -33.07 -26.02
N TYR A 408 46.62 -33.14 -25.22
CA TYR A 408 45.85 -34.36 -24.95
C TYR A 408 44.49 -34.24 -25.64
N TYR A 409 44.05 -35.34 -26.25
CA TYR A 409 42.86 -35.37 -27.09
C TYR A 409 41.87 -36.41 -26.56
N HIS A 410 40.58 -36.12 -26.66
CA HIS A 410 39.55 -37.13 -26.45
C HIS A 410 39.70 -38.24 -27.51
N PRO A 411 39.73 -39.53 -27.14
CA PRO A 411 40.06 -40.61 -28.07
C PRO A 411 39.07 -40.71 -29.23
N VAL A 412 37.78 -40.40 -28.96
CA VAL A 412 36.67 -40.45 -29.92
C VAL A 412 36.47 -39.13 -30.67
N THR A 413 36.11 -38.03 -29.98
CA THR A 413 35.80 -36.73 -30.63
C THR A 413 37.01 -36.04 -31.26
N LYS A 414 38.24 -36.47 -30.94
CA LYS A 414 39.50 -35.82 -31.34
C LYS A 414 39.64 -34.36 -30.87
N GLU A 415 38.76 -33.90 -30.00
CA GLU A 415 38.86 -32.57 -29.40
C GLU A 415 40.02 -32.50 -28.42
N VAL A 416 40.71 -31.35 -28.38
CA VAL A 416 41.76 -31.08 -27.40
C VAL A 416 41.10 -30.94 -26.03
N GLN A 417 41.42 -31.87 -25.11
CA GLN A 417 40.92 -31.88 -23.73
C GLN A 417 41.87 -31.16 -22.77
N GLY A 418 43.14 -31.05 -23.12
CA GLY A 418 44.12 -30.36 -22.27
C GLY A 418 45.50 -30.26 -22.90
N ARG A 419 46.41 -29.58 -22.20
CA ARG A 419 47.82 -29.47 -22.54
C ARG A 419 48.64 -29.82 -21.31
N ARG A 420 49.81 -30.44 -21.49
CA ARG A 420 50.78 -30.56 -20.40
C ARG A 420 51.27 -29.15 -20.06
N VAL A 421 51.12 -28.72 -18.82
CA VAL A 421 51.68 -27.46 -18.35
C VAL A 421 52.89 -27.74 -17.47
N THR A 422 53.98 -27.03 -17.71
CA THR A 422 55.18 -27.05 -16.86
C THR A 422 55.38 -25.65 -16.27
N PRO A 423 55.25 -25.45 -14.95
CA PRO A 423 55.53 -24.16 -14.33
C PRO A 423 57.02 -23.84 -14.44
N LEU A 424 57.34 -22.60 -14.80
CA LEU A 424 58.71 -22.11 -14.97
C LEU A 424 59.14 -21.26 -13.77
N GLY A 425 58.22 -20.54 -13.13
CA GLY A 425 58.52 -19.74 -11.96
C GLY A 425 57.55 -18.59 -11.73
N GLU A 426 57.70 -17.90 -10.60
CA GLU A 426 56.91 -16.73 -10.26
C GLU A 426 57.62 -15.45 -10.68
N LEU A 427 56.85 -14.47 -11.14
CA LEU A 427 57.31 -13.16 -11.58
C LEU A 427 56.55 -12.06 -10.82
N ILE A 428 57.20 -10.92 -10.57
CA ILE A 428 56.56 -9.72 -10.05
C ILE A 428 56.67 -8.58 -11.06
N VAL A 429 55.54 -7.95 -11.38
CA VAL A 429 55.51 -6.81 -12.29
C VAL A 429 56.11 -5.58 -11.63
N ILE A 430 57.14 -4.99 -12.25
CA ILE A 430 57.86 -3.81 -11.75
C ILE A 430 57.47 -2.52 -12.47
N GLN A 431 57.04 -2.63 -13.73
CA GLN A 431 56.61 -1.50 -14.56
C GLN A 431 55.44 -1.94 -15.45
N VAL A 432 54.48 -1.03 -15.65
CA VAL A 432 53.28 -1.28 -16.45
C VAL A 432 53.12 -0.17 -17.48
N GLN A 433 52.79 -0.57 -18.70
CA GLN A 433 52.29 0.27 -19.77
C GLN A 433 50.88 -0.19 -20.17
N GLU A 434 50.25 0.52 -21.10
CA GLU A 434 48.86 0.23 -21.48
C GLU A 434 48.65 -1.24 -21.90
N LYS A 435 49.51 -1.77 -22.78
CA LYS A 435 49.35 -3.11 -23.38
C LYS A 435 50.45 -4.11 -23.01
N MET A 436 51.42 -3.70 -22.20
CA MET A 436 52.55 -4.54 -21.81
C MET A 436 53.02 -4.20 -20.40
N SER A 437 53.81 -5.10 -19.84
CA SER A 437 54.43 -4.91 -18.54
C SER A 437 55.83 -5.51 -18.54
N ILE A 438 56.64 -5.06 -17.57
CA ILE A 438 57.98 -5.59 -17.33
C ILE A 438 57.95 -6.23 -15.95
N ALA A 439 58.37 -7.49 -15.86
CA ALA A 439 58.39 -8.27 -14.65
C ALA A 439 59.79 -8.81 -14.35
N LYS A 440 60.03 -9.13 -13.07
CA LYS A 440 61.27 -9.78 -12.60
C LYS A 440 60.96 -11.11 -11.92
N PRO A 441 61.86 -12.10 -11.99
CA PRO A 441 61.70 -13.35 -11.26
C PRO A 441 61.62 -13.16 -9.74
N ILE A 442 60.77 -13.94 -9.08
CA ILE A 442 60.69 -14.08 -7.63
C ILE A 442 61.29 -15.44 -7.26
N GLY A 443 62.49 -15.44 -6.69
CA GLY A 443 63.17 -16.68 -6.29
C GLY A 443 63.74 -17.48 -7.47
N ALA A 444 63.83 -18.79 -7.31
CA ALA A 444 64.41 -19.68 -8.32
C ALA A 444 63.41 -19.95 -9.45
N ILE A 445 63.85 -19.75 -10.68
CA ILE A 445 63.06 -19.99 -11.88
C ILE A 445 63.80 -20.93 -12.85
N SER A 446 63.04 -21.68 -13.64
CA SER A 446 63.52 -22.37 -14.84
C SER A 446 63.74 -21.35 -15.97
N PRO A 447 64.52 -21.69 -17.01
CA PRO A 447 64.67 -20.82 -18.18
C PRO A 447 63.31 -20.49 -18.80
N ILE A 448 63.06 -19.19 -18.98
CA ILE A 448 61.87 -18.65 -19.65
C ILE A 448 62.29 -18.21 -21.05
N GLU A 449 61.51 -18.59 -22.05
CA GLU A 449 61.73 -18.29 -23.45
C GLU A 449 60.62 -17.36 -23.97
N VAL A 450 60.89 -16.70 -25.11
CA VAL A 450 59.84 -15.97 -25.84
C VAL A 450 58.74 -16.96 -26.24
N GLU A 451 57.48 -16.50 -26.22
CA GLU A 451 56.26 -17.28 -26.44
C GLU A 451 55.79 -18.17 -25.28
N ASP A 452 56.58 -18.33 -24.21
CA ASP A 452 56.08 -18.94 -22.98
C ASP A 452 54.88 -18.15 -22.45
N LYS A 453 54.00 -18.86 -21.74
CA LYS A 453 52.77 -18.28 -21.22
C LYS A 453 53.00 -17.71 -19.83
N VAL A 454 52.20 -16.70 -19.51
CA VAL A 454 52.15 -16.13 -18.17
C VAL A 454 50.70 -16.02 -17.73
N VAL A 455 50.43 -16.22 -16.45
CA VAL A 455 49.10 -15.97 -15.86
C VAL A 455 49.25 -15.16 -14.59
N VAL A 456 48.42 -14.13 -14.42
CA VAL A 456 48.34 -13.37 -13.17
C VAL A 456 47.86 -14.29 -12.05
N LYS A 457 48.48 -14.21 -10.87
CA LYS A 457 48.04 -14.98 -9.71
C LYS A 457 46.69 -14.52 -9.23
#